data_AF-A0A4Q1CPF6-F1
#
_entry.id   AF-A0A4Q1CPF6-F1
#
_cell.length_a   1.000
_cell.length_b   1.000
_cell.length_c   1.000
_cell.angle_alpha   90.00
_cell.angle_beta   90.00
_cell.angle_gamma   90.00
#
_symmetry.space_group_name_H-M   'P 1'
#
loop_
_entity.id
_entity.type
_entity.pdbx_description
1 polymer ?
#
loop_
_entity_poly.entity_id
_entity_poly.type
_entity_poly.pdbx_seq_one_letter_code
_entity_poly.pdbx_strand_id
1 'polypeptide(L)'
;MAGRRSAQLRHAVVVEEKVGNTKKWDVRESAGRLEVAFRRAGDLRDNIVNLSRWKGIGAAAPLFAEAFCRANKNSRETTRSSSANNIVSGLVQYLTVKGVKISGPDDTPMDLGESFLTYLKGRDTTHPTVLSVETQRHYYGTFKKVVLALHEMDPRWKVIRIPPKPFAGLPRKSKPKELDRAAWANVMKAAVEECISTMDEVWPLLDRVHSALAQKKKGDAVSLSDPAEAIAQILANFDGHLPRQGAVHKLPGVGKISESEYFRLRRLAHPIGGDLIPFFLVLAMHSGFNEGFYPEIT
;
A
#
# COMPACT_ATOMS: atom_id res chain seq x y z
N MET A 1 33.41 -30.46 -14.29
CA MET A 1 32.08 -31.05 -14.04
C MET A 1 31.32 -30.14 -13.09
N ALA A 2 30.59 -29.15 -13.61
CA ALA A 2 29.91 -28.13 -12.81
C ALA A 2 28.40 -28.45 -12.73
N GLY A 3 27.94 -28.79 -11.53
CA GLY A 3 26.54 -29.12 -11.25
C GLY A 3 25.64 -27.89 -11.25
N ARG A 4 24.64 -27.90 -12.14
CA ARG A 4 23.53 -26.93 -12.17
C ARG A 4 22.64 -27.13 -10.93
N ARG A 5 22.55 -26.12 -10.07
CA ARG A 5 21.51 -26.01 -9.04
C ARG A 5 20.19 -25.60 -9.70
N SER A 6 19.28 -26.55 -9.86
CA SER A 6 17.88 -26.33 -10.20
C SER A 6 17.11 -25.87 -8.96
N ALA A 7 16.80 -24.58 -8.88
CA ALA A 7 15.83 -24.07 -7.91
C ALA A 7 14.43 -24.57 -8.31
N GLN A 8 13.85 -25.40 -7.45
CA GLN A 8 12.52 -25.98 -7.59
C GLN A 8 11.45 -24.88 -7.58
N LEU A 9 11.03 -24.43 -8.77
CA LEU A 9 9.73 -23.85 -9.01
C LEU A 9 8.67 -24.94 -8.79
N ARG A 10 7.98 -24.91 -7.65
CA ARG A 10 6.74 -25.69 -7.48
C ARG A 10 5.66 -25.04 -8.35
N HIS A 11 5.58 -25.51 -9.59
CA HIS A 11 4.36 -25.46 -10.38
C HIS A 11 3.32 -26.32 -9.65
N ALA A 12 2.37 -25.68 -8.97
CA ALA A 12 1.07 -26.30 -8.79
C ALA A 12 0.42 -26.29 -10.17
N VAL A 13 0.33 -27.48 -10.77
CA VAL A 13 -0.52 -27.76 -11.91
C VAL A 13 -1.95 -27.44 -11.48
N VAL A 14 -2.41 -26.24 -11.82
CA VAL A 14 -3.83 -25.93 -11.82
C VAL A 14 -4.33 -26.41 -13.16
N VAL A 15 -5.11 -27.48 -13.10
CA VAL A 15 -5.95 -27.99 -14.19
C VAL A 15 -6.57 -26.80 -14.92
N GLU A 16 -6.35 -26.70 -16.23
CA GLU A 16 -7.06 -25.78 -17.10
C GLU A 16 -8.55 -26.14 -17.08
N GLU A 17 -9.28 -25.64 -16.08
CA GLU A 17 -10.71 -25.44 -16.27
C GLU A 17 -10.86 -24.36 -17.34
N LYS A 18 -11.50 -24.73 -18.46
CA LYS A 18 -12.11 -23.79 -19.40
C LYS A 18 -13.18 -22.98 -18.66
N VAL A 19 -12.76 -21.99 -17.88
CA VAL A 19 -13.67 -21.04 -17.23
C VAL A 19 -13.85 -19.90 -18.21
N GLY A 20 -15.08 -19.74 -18.71
CA GLY A 20 -15.49 -18.59 -19.50
C GLY A 20 -15.05 -17.27 -18.85
N ASN A 21 -14.90 -16.24 -19.68
CA ASN A 21 -14.33 -14.92 -19.40
C ASN A 21 -15.02 -14.17 -18.22
N THR A 22 -14.87 -14.68 -17.01
CA THR A 22 -15.56 -14.22 -15.81
C THR A 22 -14.75 -13.10 -15.20
N LYS A 23 -15.33 -11.91 -15.28
CA LYS A 23 -14.81 -10.68 -14.68
C LYS A 23 -14.41 -10.93 -13.21
N LYS A 24 -13.13 -10.77 -12.88
CA LYS A 24 -12.55 -11.01 -11.54
C LYS A 24 -12.68 -9.80 -10.61
N TRP A 25 -13.49 -8.82 -10.98
CA TRP A 25 -13.72 -7.62 -10.17
C TRP A 25 -15.13 -7.10 -10.35
N ASP A 26 -15.57 -6.31 -9.38
CA ASP A 26 -16.86 -5.66 -9.36
C ASP A 26 -16.68 -4.20 -8.95
N VAL A 27 -17.28 -3.27 -9.71
CA VAL A 27 -17.29 -1.84 -9.41
C VAL A 27 -18.62 -1.54 -8.75
N ARG A 28 -18.59 -1.07 -7.50
CA ARG A 28 -19.78 -0.74 -6.72
C ARG A 28 -19.86 0.76 -6.56
N GLU A 29 -20.93 1.34 -7.09
CA GLU A 29 -21.21 2.76 -6.95
C GLU A 29 -22.52 2.99 -6.19
N SER A 30 -22.49 3.92 -5.24
CA SER A 30 -23.69 4.52 -4.64
C SER A 30 -23.46 6.00 -4.33
N ALA A 31 -24.46 6.73 -3.84
CA ALA A 31 -24.31 8.15 -3.49
C ALA A 31 -23.12 8.35 -2.54
N GLY A 32 -22.14 9.17 -2.94
CA GLY A 32 -20.93 9.44 -2.16
C GLY A 32 -19.90 8.30 -2.07
N ARG A 33 -20.19 7.09 -2.58
CA ARG A 33 -19.31 5.92 -2.46
C ARG A 33 -18.97 5.33 -3.82
N LEU A 34 -17.69 5.02 -4.02
CA LEU A 34 -17.21 4.26 -5.17
C LEU A 34 -16.14 3.28 -4.69
N GLU A 35 -16.33 2.01 -4.94
CA GLU A 35 -15.42 0.95 -4.51
C GLU A 35 -15.24 -0.08 -5.61
N VAL A 36 -14.12 -0.78 -5.56
CA VAL A 36 -13.86 -1.91 -6.43
C VAL A 36 -13.44 -3.12 -5.62
N ALA A 37 -14.15 -4.21 -5.79
CA ALA A 37 -13.86 -5.49 -5.17
C ALA A 37 -13.16 -6.39 -6.19
N PHE A 38 -11.93 -6.78 -5.93
CA PHE A 38 -11.21 -7.79 -6.70
C PHE A 38 -11.43 -9.15 -6.06
N ARG A 39 -12.06 -10.05 -6.80
CA ARG A 39 -12.39 -11.41 -6.35
C ARG A 39 -11.13 -12.21 -6.08
N ARG A 40 -11.08 -12.86 -4.92
CA ARG A 40 -10.02 -13.83 -4.59
C ARG A 40 -10.51 -15.25 -4.86
N ALA A 41 -9.56 -16.17 -5.04
CA ALA A 41 -9.88 -17.59 -5.16
C ALA A 41 -10.14 -18.20 -3.78
N GLY A 42 -11.07 -19.16 -3.70
CA GLY A 42 -11.47 -19.83 -2.46
C GLY A 42 -12.25 -18.92 -1.50
N ASP A 43 -12.31 -19.29 -0.22
CA ASP A 43 -13.02 -18.56 0.86
C ASP A 43 -12.29 -17.30 1.34
N LEU A 44 -11.37 -16.76 0.54
CA LEU A 44 -10.63 -15.56 0.89
C LEU A 44 -11.48 -14.32 0.62
N ARG A 45 -11.48 -13.38 1.58
CA ARG A 45 -12.20 -12.11 1.46
C ARG A 45 -11.73 -11.34 0.24
N ASP A 46 -12.68 -10.78 -0.51
CA ASP A 46 -12.40 -9.89 -1.63
C ASP A 46 -11.48 -8.73 -1.21
N ASN A 47 -10.56 -8.36 -2.09
CA ASN A 47 -9.76 -7.16 -1.90
C ASN A 47 -10.60 -5.95 -2.33
N ILE A 48 -10.99 -5.11 -1.38
CA ILE A 48 -11.77 -3.90 -1.62
C ILE A 48 -10.83 -2.69 -1.65
N VAL A 49 -10.83 -1.96 -2.75
CA VAL A 49 -10.15 -0.67 -2.88
C VAL A 49 -11.19 0.44 -2.89
N ASN A 50 -11.09 1.37 -1.94
CA ASN A 50 -11.98 2.53 -1.86
C ASN A 50 -11.54 3.62 -2.85
N LEU A 51 -12.41 3.93 -3.81
CA LEU A 51 -12.21 4.93 -4.85
C LEU A 51 -13.18 6.12 -4.71
N SER A 52 -13.81 6.32 -3.55
CA SER A 52 -14.84 7.35 -3.37
C SER A 52 -14.34 8.76 -3.69
N ARG A 53 -13.05 9.04 -3.44
CA ARG A 53 -12.39 10.30 -3.81
C ARG A 53 -12.29 10.50 -5.33
N TRP A 54 -12.36 9.45 -6.14
CA TRP A 54 -12.39 9.55 -7.60
C TRP A 54 -13.68 10.16 -8.14
N LYS A 55 -14.73 10.28 -7.31
CA LYS A 55 -15.93 11.05 -7.68
C LYS A 55 -15.63 12.52 -8.03
N GLY A 56 -14.47 13.04 -7.62
CA GLY A 56 -13.96 14.33 -8.09
C GLY A 56 -13.68 14.38 -9.61
N ILE A 57 -13.56 13.24 -10.29
CA ILE A 57 -13.44 13.18 -11.76
C ILE A 57 -14.73 13.65 -12.44
N GLY A 58 -15.90 13.44 -11.82
CA GLY A 58 -17.22 13.66 -12.45
C GLY A 58 -17.98 12.36 -12.69
N ALA A 59 -19.01 12.40 -13.55
CA ALA A 59 -19.88 11.25 -13.81
C ALA A 59 -19.15 10.07 -14.49
N ALA A 60 -17.98 10.32 -15.10
CA ALA A 60 -17.15 9.27 -15.67
C ALA A 60 -16.35 8.45 -14.62
N ALA A 61 -16.36 8.82 -13.33
CA ALA A 61 -15.59 8.13 -12.30
C ALA A 61 -15.75 6.59 -12.28
N PRO A 62 -16.96 6.01 -12.46
CA PRO A 62 -17.13 4.56 -12.52
C PRO A 62 -16.44 3.91 -13.74
N LEU A 63 -16.41 4.60 -14.88
CA LEU A 63 -15.70 4.12 -16.07
C LEU A 63 -14.19 4.12 -15.86
N PHE A 64 -13.67 5.16 -15.19
CA PHE A 64 -12.27 5.19 -14.77
C PHE A 64 -11.95 4.07 -13.77
N ALA A 65 -12.85 3.78 -12.82
CA ALA A 65 -12.69 2.66 -11.88
C ALA A 65 -12.65 1.30 -12.58
N GLU A 66 -13.52 1.09 -13.58
CA GLU A 66 -13.53 -0.13 -14.39
C GLU A 66 -12.22 -0.27 -15.21
N ALA A 67 -11.76 0.81 -15.84
CA ALA A 67 -10.49 0.85 -16.55
C ALA A 67 -9.30 0.60 -15.62
N PHE A 68 -9.34 1.11 -14.38
CA PHE A 68 -8.35 0.84 -13.34
C PHE A 68 -8.29 -0.63 -12.98
N CYS A 69 -9.44 -1.30 -12.81
CA CYS A 69 -9.49 -2.73 -12.56
C CYS A 69 -8.87 -3.54 -13.69
N ARG A 70 -9.16 -3.21 -14.94
CA ARG A 70 -8.53 -3.85 -16.12
C ARG A 70 -7.02 -3.66 -16.12
N ALA A 71 -6.55 -2.44 -15.88
CA ALA A 71 -5.13 -2.10 -15.84
C ALA A 71 -4.37 -2.79 -14.69
N ASN A 72 -5.06 -3.15 -13.60
CA ASN A 72 -4.45 -3.70 -12.38
C ASN A 72 -4.93 -5.12 -12.02
N LYS A 73 -5.54 -5.83 -12.98
CA LYS A 73 -6.09 -7.19 -12.75
C LYS A 73 -5.06 -8.15 -12.14
N ASN A 74 -3.82 -8.07 -12.59
CA ASN A 74 -2.71 -8.92 -12.15
C ASN A 74 -1.81 -8.27 -11.09
N SER A 75 -2.11 -7.05 -10.65
CA SER A 75 -1.32 -6.33 -9.64
C SER A 75 -1.57 -6.89 -8.25
N ARG A 76 -0.55 -6.83 -7.38
CA ARG A 76 -0.70 -7.13 -5.95
C ARG A 76 -1.60 -6.10 -5.27
N GLU A 77 -2.18 -6.47 -4.13
CA GLU A 77 -3.04 -5.61 -3.32
C GLU A 77 -2.42 -4.26 -2.99
N THR A 78 -1.22 -4.25 -2.43
CA THR A 78 -0.49 -3.03 -2.08
C THR A 78 -0.27 -2.12 -3.29
N THR A 79 0.01 -2.71 -4.47
CA THR A 79 0.17 -1.98 -5.72
C THR A 79 -1.14 -1.36 -6.21
N ARG A 80 -2.28 -2.04 -6.03
CA ARG A 80 -3.60 -1.51 -6.37
C ARG A 80 -3.94 -0.30 -5.48
N SER A 81 -3.78 -0.42 -4.17
CA SER A 81 -4.03 0.69 -3.23
C SER A 81 -3.12 1.89 -3.49
N SER A 82 -1.82 1.65 -3.72
CA SER A 82 -0.87 2.72 -4.11
C SER A 82 -1.25 3.38 -5.44
N SER A 83 -1.63 2.59 -6.45
CA SER A 83 -2.05 3.12 -7.75
C SER A 83 -3.35 3.92 -7.65
N ALA A 84 -4.30 3.48 -6.81
CA ALA A 84 -5.53 4.21 -6.55
C ALA A 84 -5.24 5.60 -5.96
N ASN A 85 -4.31 5.66 -4.99
CA ASN A 85 -3.85 6.90 -4.38
C ASN A 85 -3.10 7.80 -5.37
N ASN A 86 -2.30 7.25 -6.29
CA ASN A 86 -1.63 8.04 -7.33
C ASN A 86 -2.62 8.79 -8.23
N ILE A 87 -3.78 8.21 -8.54
CA ILE A 87 -4.83 8.91 -9.30
C ILE A 87 -5.48 10.01 -8.46
N VAL A 88 -5.70 9.77 -7.16
CA VAL A 88 -6.25 10.78 -6.25
C VAL A 88 -5.30 11.98 -6.13
N SER A 89 -4.04 11.74 -5.79
CA SER A 89 -3.04 12.79 -5.60
C SER A 89 -2.56 13.44 -6.91
N GLY A 90 -2.75 12.76 -8.05
CA GLY A 90 -2.42 13.28 -9.37
C GLY A 90 -3.64 13.87 -10.08
N LEU A 91 -4.36 13.01 -10.80
CA LEU A 91 -5.43 13.40 -11.71
C LEU A 91 -6.60 14.09 -10.99
N VAL A 92 -7.12 13.52 -9.91
CA VAL A 92 -8.29 14.08 -9.20
C VAL A 92 -7.96 15.46 -8.64
N GLN A 93 -6.77 15.61 -8.04
CA GLN A 93 -6.31 16.91 -7.54
C GLN A 93 -6.19 17.94 -8.68
N TYR A 94 -5.58 17.57 -9.81
CA TYR A 94 -5.51 18.42 -11.00
C TYR A 94 -6.89 18.87 -11.47
N LEU A 95 -7.82 17.93 -11.66
CA LEU A 95 -9.19 18.23 -12.13
C LEU A 95 -9.92 19.15 -11.14
N THR A 96 -9.75 18.91 -9.84
CA THR A 96 -10.36 19.73 -8.79
C THR A 96 -9.81 21.17 -8.83
N VAL A 97 -8.49 21.33 -8.91
CA VAL A 97 -7.83 22.65 -8.98
C VAL A 97 -8.24 23.43 -10.23
N LYS A 98 -8.44 22.73 -11.35
CA LYS A 98 -8.88 23.34 -12.61
C LYS A 98 -10.40 23.45 -12.76
N GLY A 99 -11.18 22.97 -11.80
CA GLY A 99 -12.64 22.95 -11.88
C GLY A 99 -13.20 22.09 -13.01
N VAL A 100 -12.44 21.11 -13.50
CA VAL A 100 -12.83 20.25 -14.62
C VAL A 100 -13.58 19.03 -14.10
N LYS A 101 -14.75 18.74 -14.67
CA LYS A 101 -15.49 17.50 -14.46
C LYS A 101 -15.70 16.80 -15.79
N ILE A 102 -15.47 15.50 -15.80
CA ILE A 102 -15.59 14.63 -16.97
C ILE A 102 -16.86 13.81 -16.80
N SER A 103 -17.84 14.04 -17.67
CA SER A 103 -19.07 13.24 -17.71
C SER A 103 -18.99 12.08 -18.71
N GLY A 104 -18.23 12.26 -19.79
CA GLY A 104 -18.02 11.25 -20.83
C GLY A 104 -16.93 11.67 -21.83
N PRO A 105 -16.73 10.88 -22.90
CA PRO A 105 -15.72 11.17 -23.91
C PRO A 105 -15.88 12.55 -24.55
N ASP A 106 -17.12 12.95 -24.85
CA ASP A 106 -17.42 14.17 -25.62
C ASP A 106 -17.11 15.46 -24.83
N ASP A 107 -17.22 15.40 -23.49
CA ASP A 107 -16.92 16.51 -22.59
C ASP A 107 -15.45 16.52 -22.10
N THR A 108 -14.65 15.56 -22.56
CA THR A 108 -13.27 15.43 -22.10
C THR A 108 -12.36 16.41 -22.83
N PRO A 109 -11.56 17.24 -22.12
CA PRO A 109 -10.59 18.12 -22.77
C PRO A 109 -9.61 17.33 -23.64
N MET A 110 -9.48 17.70 -24.91
CA MET A 110 -8.61 17.01 -25.88
C MET A 110 -7.13 17.01 -25.46
N ASP A 111 -6.72 18.05 -24.74
CA ASP A 111 -5.38 18.28 -24.22
C ASP A 111 -5.18 17.74 -22.79
N LEU A 112 -6.16 17.03 -22.22
CA LEU A 112 -6.12 16.56 -20.82
C LEU A 112 -4.80 15.87 -20.47
N GLY A 113 -4.31 14.98 -21.33
CA GLY A 113 -3.07 14.25 -21.09
C GLY A 113 -1.80 15.11 -21.14
N GLU A 114 -1.82 16.24 -21.86
CA GLU A 114 -0.71 17.19 -21.92
C GLU A 114 -0.80 18.23 -20.80
N SER A 115 -1.98 18.79 -20.57
CA SER A 115 -2.22 19.75 -19.49
C SER A 115 -2.01 19.12 -18.11
N PHE A 116 -2.42 17.86 -17.90
CA PHE A 116 -2.07 17.12 -16.68
C PHE A 116 -0.56 16.90 -16.54
N LEU A 117 0.16 16.61 -17.64
CA LEU A 117 1.62 16.45 -17.60
C LEU A 117 2.33 17.75 -17.24
N THR A 118 1.86 18.88 -17.78
CA THR A 118 2.37 20.23 -17.48
C THR A 118 2.13 20.59 -16.01
N TYR A 119 0.94 20.27 -15.49
CA TYR A 119 0.62 20.39 -14.07
C TYR A 119 1.59 19.60 -13.19
N LEU A 120 1.83 18.32 -13.49
CA LEU A 120 2.75 17.51 -12.70
C LEU A 120 4.19 18.04 -12.71
N LYS A 121 4.62 18.65 -13.82
CA LYS A 121 5.95 19.25 -13.94
C LYS A 121 6.11 20.56 -13.16
N GLY A 122 5.07 21.03 -12.46
CA GLY A 122 5.08 22.31 -11.73
C GLY A 122 5.27 23.51 -12.65
N ARG A 123 4.93 23.35 -13.95
CA ARG A 123 4.96 24.45 -14.93
C ARG A 123 3.62 25.18 -15.01
N ASP A 124 2.66 24.74 -14.22
CA ASP A 124 1.35 25.35 -14.09
C ASP A 124 1.38 26.42 -13.00
N THR A 125 1.03 27.66 -13.39
CA THR A 125 1.07 28.83 -12.50
C THR A 125 0.08 28.74 -11.35
N THR A 126 -0.93 27.86 -11.43
CA THR A 126 -1.95 27.69 -10.37
C THR A 126 -1.58 26.63 -9.33
N HIS A 127 -0.46 25.92 -9.46
CA HIS A 127 -0.04 24.89 -8.50
C HIS A 127 1.48 24.89 -8.28
N PRO A 128 2.01 25.67 -7.31
CA PRO A 128 3.44 25.89 -7.14
C PRO A 128 4.21 24.70 -6.54
N THR A 129 3.54 23.61 -6.15
CA THR A 129 4.22 22.45 -5.55
C THR A 129 5.06 21.70 -6.57
N VAL A 130 6.37 21.82 -6.45
CA VAL A 130 7.33 21.06 -7.26
C VAL A 130 7.37 19.61 -6.80
N LEU A 131 6.77 18.70 -7.59
CA LEU A 131 6.83 17.26 -7.36
C LEU A 131 8.21 16.71 -7.74
N SER A 132 8.68 15.68 -7.04
CA SER A 132 9.89 14.96 -7.47
C SER A 132 9.65 14.27 -8.81
N VAL A 133 10.68 14.12 -9.64
CA VAL A 133 10.57 13.46 -10.96
C VAL A 133 9.99 12.04 -10.85
N GLU A 134 10.30 11.34 -9.75
CA GLU A 134 9.75 10.01 -9.50
C GLU A 134 8.25 10.04 -9.20
N THR A 135 7.80 10.97 -8.35
CA THR A 135 6.36 11.17 -8.08
C THR A 135 5.61 11.55 -9.36
N GLN A 136 6.16 12.45 -10.17
CA GLN A 136 5.59 12.83 -11.48
C GLN A 136 5.39 11.59 -12.38
N ARG A 137 6.41 10.73 -12.46
CA ARG A 137 6.37 9.49 -13.25
C ARG A 137 5.36 8.49 -12.71
N HIS A 138 5.24 8.35 -11.39
CA HIS A 138 4.25 7.46 -10.79
C HIS A 138 2.82 7.93 -11.07
N TYR A 139 2.54 9.22 -10.88
CA TYR A 139 1.20 9.77 -11.11
C TYR A 139 0.80 9.66 -12.59
N TYR A 140 1.67 10.12 -13.49
CA TYR A 140 1.40 10.05 -14.92
C TYR A 140 1.42 8.63 -15.48
N GLY A 141 2.31 7.77 -14.95
CA GLY A 141 2.40 6.37 -15.34
C GLY A 141 1.14 5.59 -15.00
N THR A 142 0.57 5.83 -13.82
CA THR A 142 -0.73 5.24 -13.44
C THR A 142 -1.87 5.80 -14.29
N PHE A 143 -1.93 7.13 -14.48
CA PHE A 143 -2.89 7.77 -15.38
C PHE A 143 -2.86 7.16 -16.78
N LYS A 144 -1.68 7.07 -17.40
CA LYS A 144 -1.48 6.46 -18.71
C LYS A 144 -2.03 5.04 -18.77
N LYS A 145 -1.76 4.20 -17.76
CA LYS A 145 -2.26 2.82 -17.73
C LYS A 145 -3.79 2.75 -17.70
N VAL A 146 -4.42 3.61 -16.89
CA VAL A 146 -5.89 3.68 -16.79
C VAL A 146 -6.49 4.17 -18.12
N VAL A 147 -5.94 5.23 -18.70
CA VAL A 147 -6.42 5.78 -19.98
C VAL A 147 -6.27 4.79 -21.13
N LEU A 148 -5.16 4.05 -21.20
CA LEU A 148 -5.00 2.99 -22.20
C LEU A 148 -6.05 1.88 -22.05
N ALA A 149 -6.34 1.46 -20.82
CA ALA A 149 -7.42 0.51 -20.57
C ALA A 149 -8.81 1.10 -20.92
N LEU A 150 -9.00 2.40 -20.74
CA LEU A 150 -10.22 3.10 -21.12
C LEU A 150 -10.38 3.17 -22.66
N HIS A 151 -9.30 3.38 -23.40
CA HIS A 151 -9.28 3.30 -24.87
C HIS A 151 -9.64 1.90 -25.39
N GLU A 152 -9.19 0.85 -24.69
CA GLU A 152 -9.53 -0.53 -25.02
C GLU A 152 -11.00 -0.86 -24.71
N MET A 153 -11.59 -0.18 -23.71
CA MET A 153 -13.00 -0.34 -23.35
C MET A 153 -13.94 0.32 -24.35
N ASP A 154 -13.65 1.56 -24.75
CA ASP A 154 -14.43 2.33 -25.71
C ASP A 154 -13.51 3.29 -26.50
N PRO A 155 -13.36 3.12 -27.82
CA PRO A 155 -12.49 3.95 -28.65
C PRO A 155 -12.80 5.45 -28.63
N ARG A 156 -14.00 5.89 -28.24
CA ARG A 156 -14.33 7.32 -28.11
C ARG A 156 -13.43 8.03 -27.10
N TRP A 157 -12.90 7.30 -26.11
CA TRP A 157 -11.96 7.85 -25.14
C TRP A 157 -10.57 8.21 -25.70
N LYS A 158 -10.27 7.85 -26.96
CA LYS A 158 -9.01 8.25 -27.63
C LYS A 158 -8.86 9.78 -27.78
N VAL A 159 -9.91 10.54 -27.48
CA VAL A 159 -9.84 11.99 -27.26
C VAL A 159 -8.78 12.36 -26.21
N ILE A 160 -8.54 11.51 -25.21
CA ILE A 160 -7.45 11.68 -24.24
C ILE A 160 -6.12 11.25 -24.87
N ARG A 161 -5.40 12.21 -25.44
CA ARG A 161 -4.10 11.94 -26.07
C ARG A 161 -3.03 11.69 -25.01
N ILE A 162 -2.22 10.65 -25.20
CA ILE A 162 -1.05 10.35 -24.37
C ILE A 162 0.22 10.82 -25.11
N PRO A 163 0.87 11.91 -24.68
CA PRO A 163 2.15 12.37 -25.21
C PRO A 163 3.20 11.26 -25.40
N PRO A 164 3.90 11.22 -26.56
CA PRO A 164 5.05 10.35 -26.73
C PRO A 164 6.21 10.84 -25.86
N LYS A 165 6.76 9.96 -25.02
CA LYS A 165 7.89 10.24 -24.10
C LYS A 165 7.64 11.43 -23.13
N PRO A 166 6.65 11.34 -22.22
CA PRO A 166 6.21 12.45 -21.35
C PRO A 166 7.31 13.06 -20.46
N PHE A 167 8.38 12.32 -20.16
CA PHE A 167 9.47 12.76 -19.29
C PHE A 167 10.85 12.73 -19.99
N ALA A 168 10.89 12.87 -21.31
CA ALA A 168 12.15 13.04 -22.04
C ALA A 168 12.95 14.24 -21.47
N GLY A 169 14.26 14.06 -21.29
CA GLY A 169 15.17 15.10 -20.77
C GLY A 169 15.17 15.26 -19.24
N LEU A 170 14.31 14.57 -18.49
CA LEU A 170 14.32 14.63 -17.02
C LEU A 170 15.24 13.56 -16.40
N PRO A 171 15.97 13.88 -15.32
CA PRO A 171 16.90 12.97 -14.68
C PRO A 171 16.20 11.69 -14.20
N ARG A 172 16.90 10.55 -14.26
CA ARG A 172 16.28 9.24 -13.99
C ARG A 172 15.94 9.03 -12.52
N LYS A 173 16.69 9.66 -11.61
CA LYS A 173 16.47 9.67 -10.16
C LYS A 173 16.16 11.10 -9.71
N SER A 174 15.19 11.28 -8.83
CA SER A 174 15.04 12.55 -8.12
C SER A 174 16.22 12.74 -7.16
N LYS A 175 16.70 13.97 -7.01
CA LYS A 175 17.54 14.32 -5.87
C LYS A 175 16.75 14.03 -4.58
N PRO A 176 17.40 13.60 -3.49
CA PRO A 176 16.74 13.45 -2.19
C PRO A 176 15.91 14.71 -1.90
N LYS A 177 14.68 14.55 -1.40
CA LYS A 177 13.92 15.71 -0.92
C LYS A 177 14.66 16.27 0.28
N GLU A 178 15.20 17.48 0.16
CA GLU A 178 15.52 18.28 1.34
C GLU A 178 14.19 18.71 1.94
N LEU A 179 13.82 18.05 3.04
CA LEU A 179 12.70 18.48 3.87
C LEU A 179 13.11 19.78 4.57
N ASP A 180 12.27 20.80 4.50
CA ASP A 180 12.47 22.01 5.30
C ASP A 180 12.24 21.72 6.80
N ARG A 181 12.72 22.61 7.67
CA ARG A 181 12.63 22.43 9.13
C ARG A 181 11.19 22.28 9.63
N ALA A 182 10.21 22.89 8.95
CA ALA A 182 8.80 22.81 9.36
C ALA A 182 8.19 21.46 9.00
N ALA A 183 8.49 20.95 7.80
CA ALA A 183 8.13 19.60 7.37
C ALA A 183 8.78 18.54 8.28
N TRP A 184 10.03 18.76 8.69
CA TRP A 184 10.69 17.93 9.71
C TRP A 184 9.93 17.93 11.03
N ALA A 185 9.61 19.11 11.56
CA ALA A 185 8.88 19.22 12.83
C ALA A 185 7.53 18.50 12.76
N ASN A 186 6.81 18.62 11.65
CA ASN A 186 5.51 17.96 11.46
C ASN A 186 5.63 16.43 11.42
N VAL A 187 6.61 15.89 10.69
CA VAL A 187 6.85 14.44 10.64
C VAL A 187 7.27 13.92 12.01
N MET A 188 8.16 14.63 12.71
CA MET A 188 8.59 14.24 14.05
C MET A 188 7.45 14.30 15.06
N LYS A 189 6.59 15.34 14.98
CA LYS A 189 5.41 15.45 15.85
C LYS A 189 4.43 14.30 15.62
N ALA A 190 4.11 13.99 14.36
CA ALA A 190 3.24 12.86 14.03
C ALA A 190 3.83 11.53 14.51
N ALA A 191 5.14 11.32 14.35
CA ALA A 191 5.82 10.14 14.86
C ALA A 191 5.74 10.03 16.39
N VAL A 192 5.93 11.14 17.11
CA VAL A 192 5.79 11.19 18.57
C VAL A 192 4.37 10.88 19.01
N GLU A 193 3.37 11.46 18.35
CA GLU A 193 1.95 11.19 18.63
C GLU A 193 1.61 9.70 18.43
N GLU A 194 2.12 9.09 17.35
CA GLU A 194 1.92 7.66 17.08
C GLU A 194 2.64 6.78 18.11
N CYS A 195 3.84 7.17 18.57
CA CYS A 195 4.55 6.47 19.64
C CYS A 195 3.80 6.53 20.97
N ILE A 196 3.27 7.70 21.34
CA ILE A 196 2.45 7.86 22.56
C ILE A 196 1.22 6.96 22.47
N SER A 197 0.50 7.00 21.33
CA SER A 197 -0.68 6.17 21.10
C SER A 197 -0.38 4.67 21.22
N THR A 198 0.72 4.19 20.62
CA THR A 198 1.15 2.79 20.77
C THR A 198 1.48 2.46 22.22
N MET A 199 2.16 3.35 22.95
CA MET A 199 2.50 3.13 24.35
C MET A 199 1.25 3.13 25.24
N ASP A 200 0.27 3.99 24.99
CA ASP A 200 -1.02 3.98 25.71
C ASP A 200 -1.79 2.68 25.47
N GLU A 201 -1.71 2.09 24.27
CA GLU A 201 -2.31 0.79 23.94
C GLU A 201 -1.57 -0.38 24.63
N VAL A 202 -0.23 -0.35 24.65
CA VAL A 202 0.60 -1.46 25.11
C VAL A 202 0.83 -1.46 26.62
N TRP A 203 1.08 -0.29 27.22
CA TRP A 203 1.53 -0.14 28.60
C TRP A 203 0.62 -0.84 29.62
N PRO A 204 -0.72 -0.71 29.55
CA PRO A 204 -1.61 -1.38 30.51
C PRO A 204 -1.60 -2.92 30.42
N LEU A 205 -1.08 -3.48 29.32
CA LEU A 205 -1.06 -4.92 29.07
C LEU A 205 0.29 -5.57 29.43
N LEU A 206 1.34 -4.79 29.65
CA LEU A 206 2.70 -5.31 29.91
C LEU A 206 2.79 -6.14 31.19
N ASP A 207 2.17 -5.70 32.29
CA ASP A 207 2.19 -6.43 33.56
C ASP A 207 1.50 -7.80 33.44
N ARG A 208 0.44 -7.86 32.62
CA ARG A 208 -0.24 -9.12 32.30
C ARG A 208 0.62 -10.02 31.42
N VAL A 209 1.33 -9.48 30.43
CA VAL A 209 2.29 -10.24 29.61
C VAL A 209 3.39 -10.82 30.48
N HIS A 210 3.97 -10.03 31.40
CA HIS A 210 4.97 -10.50 32.35
C HIS A 210 4.44 -11.63 33.25
N SER A 211 3.22 -11.47 33.75
CA SER A 211 2.55 -12.48 34.58
C SER A 211 2.30 -13.78 33.80
N ALA A 212 1.81 -13.68 32.56
CA ALA A 212 1.58 -14.82 31.68
C ALA A 212 2.88 -15.53 31.27
N LEU A 213 3.96 -14.79 31.01
CA LEU A 213 5.29 -15.36 30.76
C LEU A 213 5.81 -16.11 32.00
N ALA A 214 5.60 -15.57 33.20
CA ALA A 214 5.99 -16.20 34.44
C ALA A 214 5.20 -17.48 34.73
N GLN A 215 3.88 -17.47 34.52
CA GLN A 215 3.02 -18.65 34.59
C GLN A 215 3.47 -19.71 33.57
N LYS A 216 3.74 -19.30 32.33
CA LYS A 216 4.18 -20.23 31.30
C LYS A 216 5.53 -20.88 31.61
N LYS A 217 6.48 -20.13 32.17
CA LYS A 217 7.77 -20.67 32.64
C LYS A 217 7.60 -21.72 33.76
N LYS A 218 6.53 -21.64 34.56
CA LYS A 218 6.21 -22.63 35.60
C LYS A 218 5.50 -23.88 35.07
N GLY A 219 5.17 -23.91 33.77
CA GLY A 219 4.47 -25.02 33.13
C GLY A 219 2.95 -24.88 33.11
N ASP A 220 2.41 -23.73 33.52
CA ASP A 220 0.96 -23.50 33.54
C ASP A 220 0.38 -23.41 32.12
N ALA A 221 -0.87 -23.84 31.97
CA ALA A 221 -1.63 -23.65 30.75
C ALA A 221 -2.02 -22.17 30.61
N VAL A 222 -1.88 -21.61 29.41
CA VAL A 222 -2.23 -20.23 29.08
C VAL A 222 -3.26 -20.24 27.94
N SER A 223 -4.23 -19.34 28.00
CA SER A 223 -5.30 -19.20 27.03
C SER A 223 -4.83 -18.43 25.80
N LEU A 224 -5.20 -18.94 24.63
CA LEU A 224 -4.96 -18.28 23.35
C LEU A 224 -6.03 -17.24 23.00
N SER A 225 -7.10 -17.13 23.80
CA SER A 225 -8.12 -16.09 23.63
C SER A 225 -7.69 -14.74 24.21
N ASP A 226 -6.69 -14.74 25.09
CA ASP A 226 -6.16 -13.53 25.71
C ASP A 226 -4.87 -13.06 25.00
N PRO A 227 -4.77 -11.80 24.55
CA PRO A 227 -3.61 -11.32 23.81
C PRO A 227 -2.28 -11.43 24.56
N ALA A 228 -2.28 -11.27 25.89
CA ALA A 228 -1.06 -11.31 26.69
C ALA A 228 -0.55 -12.75 26.86
N GLU A 229 -1.47 -13.67 27.12
CA GLU A 229 -1.20 -15.10 27.22
C GLU A 229 -0.84 -15.73 25.87
N ALA A 230 -1.47 -15.28 24.77
CA ALA A 230 -1.11 -15.69 23.42
C ALA A 230 0.33 -15.30 23.06
N ILE A 231 0.77 -14.10 23.43
CA ILE A 231 2.17 -13.68 23.23
C ILE A 231 3.11 -14.50 24.09
N ALA A 232 2.78 -14.73 25.36
CA ALA A 232 3.60 -15.56 26.22
C ALA A 232 3.78 -16.98 25.64
N GLN A 233 2.72 -17.56 25.09
CA GLN A 233 2.75 -18.85 24.41
C GLN A 233 3.59 -18.82 23.12
N ILE A 234 3.48 -17.76 22.31
CA ILE A 234 4.27 -17.62 21.07
C ILE A 234 5.75 -17.44 21.42
N LEU A 235 6.09 -16.54 22.33
CA LEU A 235 7.47 -16.30 22.73
C LEU A 235 8.10 -17.56 23.36
N ALA A 236 7.36 -18.31 24.18
CA ALA A 236 7.84 -19.57 24.73
C ALA A 236 8.11 -20.64 23.65
N ASN A 237 7.27 -20.70 22.61
CA ASN A 237 7.42 -21.68 21.53
C ASN A 237 8.52 -21.33 20.51
N PHE A 238 9.05 -20.10 20.57
CA PHE A 238 10.00 -19.56 19.61
C PHE A 238 11.20 -18.90 20.30
N ASP A 239 11.60 -19.40 21.48
CA ASP A 239 12.81 -19.00 22.20
C ASP A 239 12.94 -17.48 22.44
N GLY A 240 11.82 -16.83 22.76
CA GLY A 240 11.76 -15.38 23.01
C GLY A 240 11.66 -14.52 21.75
N HIS A 241 11.53 -15.13 20.57
CA HIS A 241 11.32 -14.43 19.31
C HIS A 241 9.87 -14.44 18.86
N LEU A 242 9.39 -13.33 18.30
CA LEU A 242 8.12 -13.31 17.60
C LEU A 242 8.32 -13.65 16.11
N PRO A 243 7.90 -14.84 15.63
CA PRO A 243 8.15 -15.27 14.26
C PRO A 243 7.18 -14.61 13.28
N ARG A 244 7.42 -14.78 11.97
CA ARG A 244 6.51 -14.30 10.91
C ARG A 244 5.10 -14.88 11.07
N GLN A 245 4.07 -14.14 10.67
CA GLN A 245 2.66 -14.55 10.79
C GLN A 245 2.38 -15.98 10.32
N GLY A 246 2.92 -16.38 9.16
CA GLY A 246 2.72 -17.72 8.60
C GLY A 246 3.34 -18.86 9.42
N ALA A 247 4.25 -18.57 10.35
CA ALA A 247 4.77 -19.54 11.32
C ALA A 247 3.89 -19.61 12.57
N VAL A 248 3.31 -18.46 12.98
CA VAL A 248 2.34 -18.40 14.09
C VAL A 248 1.09 -19.22 13.78
N HIS A 249 0.60 -19.21 12.52
CA HIS A 249 -0.54 -20.02 12.07
C HIS A 249 -0.34 -21.54 12.17
N LYS A 250 0.89 -22.00 12.41
CA LYS A 250 1.21 -23.42 12.55
C LYS A 250 1.21 -23.88 14.01
N LEU A 251 1.02 -22.96 14.96
CA LEU A 251 1.00 -23.30 16.37
C LEU A 251 -0.31 -24.01 16.75
N PRO A 252 -0.25 -25.07 17.57
CA PRO A 252 -1.45 -25.74 18.08
C PRO A 252 -2.35 -24.76 18.84
N GLY A 253 -3.64 -24.76 18.53
CA GLY A 253 -4.64 -23.89 19.18
C GLY A 253 -4.67 -22.44 18.66
N VAL A 254 -3.68 -22.02 17.87
CA VAL A 254 -3.68 -20.70 17.24
C VAL A 254 -4.46 -20.80 15.94
N GLY A 255 -5.70 -20.27 15.95
CA GLY A 255 -6.54 -20.21 14.75
C GLY A 255 -5.97 -19.33 13.64
N LYS A 256 -6.77 -19.03 12.61
CA LYS A 256 -6.42 -18.04 11.58
C LYS A 256 -6.34 -16.63 12.20
N ILE A 257 -5.20 -16.28 12.81
CA ILE A 257 -4.93 -14.93 13.31
C ILE A 257 -4.94 -13.97 12.11
N SER A 258 -5.78 -12.94 12.20
CA SER A 258 -5.86 -11.90 11.16
C SER A 258 -4.56 -11.09 11.09
N GLU A 259 -4.27 -10.44 9.95
CA GLU A 259 -3.08 -9.59 9.83
C GLU A 259 -3.06 -8.46 10.87
N SER A 260 -4.21 -7.82 11.09
CA SER A 260 -4.39 -6.79 12.14
C SER A 260 -4.10 -7.30 13.54
N GLU A 261 -4.55 -8.52 13.84
CA GLU A 261 -4.35 -9.15 15.15
C GLU A 261 -2.89 -9.57 15.34
N TYR A 262 -2.24 -10.12 14.31
CA TYR A 262 -0.81 -10.39 14.33
C TYR A 262 0.02 -9.12 14.56
N PHE A 263 -0.34 -7.99 13.94
CA PHE A 263 0.33 -6.71 14.19
C PHE A 263 0.13 -6.22 15.63
N ARG A 264 -1.07 -6.37 16.22
CA ARG A 264 -1.31 -6.06 17.64
C ARG A 264 -0.44 -6.90 18.57
N LEU A 265 -0.38 -8.22 18.34
CA LEU A 265 0.47 -9.10 19.13
C LEU A 265 1.96 -8.74 18.97
N ARG A 266 2.36 -8.31 17.78
CA ARG A 266 3.72 -7.85 17.51
C ARG A 266 4.08 -6.56 18.21
N ARG A 267 3.16 -5.60 18.31
CA ARG A 267 3.34 -4.36 19.10
C ARG A 267 3.54 -4.66 20.57
N LEU A 268 2.82 -5.63 21.11
CA LEU A 268 2.96 -6.05 22.50
C LEU A 268 4.27 -6.82 22.77
N ALA A 269 4.72 -7.67 21.84
CA ALA A 269 5.98 -8.42 21.99
C ALA A 269 7.23 -7.56 21.73
N HIS A 270 7.13 -6.61 20.79
CA HIS A 270 8.20 -5.69 20.42
C HIS A 270 7.62 -4.29 20.15
N PRO A 271 7.30 -3.52 21.20
CA PRO A 271 6.74 -2.17 21.05
C PRO A 271 7.64 -1.23 20.24
N ILE A 272 8.96 -1.48 20.29
CA ILE A 272 9.99 -0.74 19.55
C ILE A 272 10.11 -1.19 18.08
N GLY A 273 9.79 -2.44 17.77
CA GLY A 273 10.09 -3.06 16.47
C GLY A 273 9.01 -2.91 15.40
N GLY A 274 7.90 -2.23 15.69
CA GLY A 274 6.77 -2.06 14.76
C GLY A 274 6.54 -0.60 14.37
N ASP A 275 6.32 0.26 15.36
CA ASP A 275 5.85 1.64 15.14
C ASP A 275 6.95 2.70 15.29
N LEU A 276 8.10 2.35 15.88
CA LEU A 276 9.30 3.20 15.90
C LEU A 276 10.19 3.01 14.65
N ILE A 277 9.90 2.05 13.76
CA ILE A 277 10.64 1.87 12.50
C ILE A 277 10.65 3.17 11.66
N PRO A 278 9.53 3.90 11.48
CA PRO A 278 9.57 5.20 10.83
C PRO A 278 10.50 6.21 11.52
N PHE A 279 10.52 6.25 12.86
CA PHE A 279 11.42 7.11 13.64
C PHE A 279 12.90 6.70 13.49
N PHE A 280 13.21 5.40 13.54
CA PHE A 280 14.55 4.87 13.30
C PHE A 280 15.01 5.02 11.84
N LEU A 281 14.13 4.86 10.87
CA LEU A 281 14.44 5.12 9.45
C LEU A 281 14.71 6.60 9.20
N VAL A 282 13.96 7.50 9.86
CA VAL A 282 14.22 8.94 9.84
C VAL A 282 15.55 9.30 10.50
N LEU A 283 15.86 8.71 11.67
CA LEU A 283 17.17 8.87 12.33
C LEU A 283 18.31 8.28 11.49
N ALA A 284 18.12 7.12 10.86
CA ALA A 284 19.14 6.46 10.03
C ALA A 284 19.42 7.24 8.73
N MET A 285 18.39 7.87 8.13
CA MET A 285 18.55 8.79 7.00
C MET A 285 19.31 10.08 7.37
N HIS A 286 19.37 10.44 8.65
CA HIS A 286 19.96 11.69 9.13
C HIS A 286 21.34 11.56 9.78
N SER A 287 21.59 10.48 10.51
CA SER A 287 22.82 10.29 11.28
C SER A 287 23.92 9.57 10.50
N GLY A 288 23.64 9.13 9.26
CA GLY A 288 24.58 8.27 8.52
C GLY A 288 24.78 6.89 9.17
N PHE A 289 23.88 6.46 10.06
CA PHE A 289 23.99 5.21 10.84
C PHE A 289 24.08 3.92 10.00
N ASN A 290 23.97 4.02 8.67
CA ASN A 290 24.14 2.92 7.73
C ASN A 290 25.53 2.80 7.10
N GLU A 291 26.53 3.59 7.53
CA GLU A 291 27.91 3.38 7.06
C GLU A 291 28.81 2.61 8.05
N GLY A 292 28.31 2.15 9.21
CA GLY A 292 29.21 1.70 10.30
C GLY A 292 29.00 0.36 11.00
N PHE A 293 27.81 -0.27 11.04
CA PHE A 293 27.61 -1.42 11.94
C PHE A 293 26.76 -2.55 11.34
N TYR A 294 27.40 -3.38 10.51
CA TYR A 294 27.12 -4.82 10.44
C TYR A 294 28.43 -5.56 10.08
N PRO A 295 29.23 -5.88 11.10
CA PRO A 295 29.84 -7.19 11.16
C PRO A 295 29.33 -7.90 12.43
N GLU A 296 29.12 -9.21 12.33
CA GLU A 296 28.76 -10.11 13.44
C GLU A 296 27.27 -10.23 13.80
N ILE A 297 26.48 -10.75 12.84
CA ILE A 297 25.53 -11.84 13.14
C ILE A 297 25.61 -12.87 12.01
N THR A 298 26.56 -13.79 12.13
CA THR A 298 26.57 -15.14 11.53
C THR A 298 26.83 -16.13 12.66
#